data_AF-A0A939JRY0-F1
#
_entry.id   AF-A0A939JRY0-F1
#
_cell.length_a   1.000
_cell.length_b   1.000
_cell.length_c   1.000
_cell.angle_alpha   90.00
_cell.angle_beta   90.00
_cell.angle_gamma   90.00
#
_symmetry.space_group_name_H-M   'P 1'
#
loop_
_entity.id
_entity.type
_entity.pdbx_description
1 polymer ?
#
loop_
_entity_poly.entity_id
_entity_poly.type
_entity_poly.pdbx_seq_one_letter_code
_entity_poly.pdbx_strand_id
1 'polypeptide(L)'
;MSEQTPSEAPEQPQAAPAPTPAEVFGGKEPAAVPAEPPAAGPAPTGEPAEAAVDYRALYEKAQAEARALADAAKAADAEAADYKNRLAEMEVSVLRHQEAARVNLPADLAARLRGETPEEIAADARKLAALVAPKPVTGKGGLEPDAPAEHDPEAITRRIRAISF
;
A
#
# COMPACT_ATOMS: atom_id res chain seq x y z
N MET A 1 -45.25 -19.83 -33.63
CA MET A 1 -43.96 -20.53 -33.78
C MET A 1 -43.09 -20.07 -32.59
N SER A 2 -43.49 -20.39 -31.36
CA SER A 2 -43.39 -21.70 -30.70
C SER A 2 -41.94 -22.04 -30.35
N GLU A 3 -41.64 -21.83 -29.08
CA GLU A 3 -40.96 -22.74 -28.14
C GLU A 3 -39.85 -23.65 -28.69
N GLN A 4 -38.64 -23.52 -28.15
CA GLN A 4 -37.99 -24.60 -27.37
C GLN A 4 -36.66 -24.15 -26.77
N THR A 5 -36.65 -24.05 -25.45
CA THR A 5 -35.48 -24.21 -24.58
C THR A 5 -34.95 -25.65 -24.66
N PRO A 6 -33.63 -25.86 -24.74
CA PRO A 6 -32.99 -27.02 -24.13
C PRO A 6 -32.50 -26.61 -22.74
N SER A 7 -33.07 -27.30 -21.76
CA SER A 7 -32.65 -27.40 -20.38
C SER A 7 -31.19 -27.86 -20.27
N GLU A 8 -30.34 -27.10 -19.59
CA GLU A 8 -29.13 -27.65 -18.98
C GLU A 8 -29.04 -27.14 -17.55
N ALA A 9 -29.29 -28.08 -16.63
CA ALA A 9 -29.33 -27.86 -15.20
C ALA A 9 -27.92 -27.60 -14.67
N PRO A 10 -27.70 -26.62 -13.78
CA PRO A 10 -26.49 -26.61 -12.99
C PRO A 10 -26.59 -27.76 -11.98
N GLU A 11 -25.67 -28.73 -12.09
CA GLU A 11 -25.39 -29.73 -11.06
C GLU A 11 -25.26 -29.03 -9.70
N GLN A 12 -26.22 -29.30 -8.82
CA GLN A 12 -26.09 -29.06 -7.39
C GLN A 12 -25.14 -30.11 -6.81
N PRO A 13 -23.99 -29.73 -6.22
CA PRO A 13 -23.32 -30.59 -5.27
C PRO A 13 -24.24 -30.76 -4.06
N GLN A 14 -24.53 -32.02 -3.75
CA GLN A 14 -25.36 -32.46 -2.64
C GLN A 14 -24.98 -31.77 -1.32
N ALA A 15 -26.03 -31.44 -0.57
CA ALA A 15 -25.97 -30.90 0.78
C ALA A 15 -25.10 -31.76 1.71
N ALA A 16 -23.95 -31.22 2.12
CA ALA A 16 -23.24 -31.66 3.29
C ALA A 16 -23.87 -30.96 4.52
N PRO A 17 -24.39 -31.71 5.51
CA PRO A 17 -24.92 -31.11 6.73
C PRO A 17 -23.82 -30.38 7.52
N ALA A 18 -24.14 -29.18 7.99
CA ALA A 18 -23.27 -28.31 8.76
C ALA A 18 -22.74 -29.00 10.04
N PRO A 19 -21.46 -28.81 10.41
CA PRO A 19 -20.96 -29.27 11.71
C PRO A 19 -21.50 -28.37 12.83
N THR A 20 -22.37 -28.92 13.67
CA THR A 20 -22.73 -28.36 14.98
C THR A 20 -21.55 -28.52 15.95
N PRO A 21 -21.19 -27.48 16.74
CA PRO A 21 -20.13 -27.57 17.73
C PRO A 21 -20.67 -28.25 18.99
N ALA A 22 -20.79 -29.58 18.98
CA ALA A 22 -21.28 -30.35 20.12
C ALA A 22 -20.55 -31.69 20.33
N GLU A 23 -19.29 -31.80 19.90
CA GLU A 23 -18.41 -32.94 20.22
C GLU A 23 -17.17 -32.46 20.98
N VAL A 24 -17.39 -32.06 22.24
CA VAL A 24 -16.35 -31.96 23.26
C VAL A 24 -16.70 -33.01 24.31
N PHE A 25 -15.90 -34.08 24.31
CA PHE A 25 -15.78 -35.12 25.35
C PHE A 25 -16.93 -36.13 25.52
N GLY A 26 -16.74 -37.28 24.87
CA GLY A 26 -16.48 -38.54 25.58
C GLY A 26 -17.58 -39.06 26.50
N GLY A 27 -18.49 -39.87 25.93
CA GLY A 27 -19.41 -40.69 26.70
C GLY A 27 -18.72 -41.73 27.58
N LYS A 28 -19.25 -41.89 28.79
CA LYS A 28 -19.29 -43.16 29.53
C LYS A 28 -20.68 -43.32 30.13
N GLU A 29 -21.25 -44.50 29.90
CA GLU A 29 -22.58 -44.99 30.28
C GLU A 29 -22.91 -44.83 31.78
N PRO A 30 -24.23 -44.81 32.12
CA PRO A 30 -24.69 -44.71 33.50
C PRO A 30 -24.74 -46.09 34.17
N ALA A 31 -24.07 -46.25 35.30
CA ALA A 31 -24.32 -47.38 36.21
C ALA A 31 -25.39 -46.97 37.23
N ALA A 32 -26.54 -47.65 37.19
CA ALA A 32 -27.54 -47.64 38.26
C ALA A 32 -26.95 -48.32 39.52
N VAL A 33 -27.25 -47.88 40.75
CA VAL A 33 -28.31 -48.36 41.69
C VAL A 33 -27.83 -47.91 43.11
N PRO A 34 -28.60 -47.78 44.21
CA PRO A 34 -30.03 -47.54 44.49
C PRO A 34 -30.31 -46.32 45.41
N ALA A 35 -31.58 -45.97 45.60
CA ALA A 35 -32.07 -44.99 46.59
C ALA A 35 -32.31 -45.61 47.99
N GLU A 36 -31.92 -44.88 49.06
CA GLU A 36 -32.49 -44.92 50.43
C GLU A 36 -32.04 -43.65 51.23
N PRO A 37 -32.72 -43.23 52.32
CA PRO A 37 -33.35 -41.91 52.51
C PRO A 37 -32.53 -40.91 53.38
N PRO A 38 -32.99 -39.64 53.61
CA PRO A 38 -32.11 -38.53 53.94
C PRO A 38 -31.71 -38.53 55.42
N ALA A 39 -30.41 -38.57 55.67
CA ALA A 39 -29.85 -38.25 56.99
C ALA A 39 -29.70 -36.72 57.11
N ALA A 40 -30.51 -36.13 57.98
CA ALA A 40 -30.38 -34.74 58.40
C ALA A 40 -28.99 -34.51 59.04
N GLY A 41 -28.19 -33.66 58.41
CA GLY A 41 -26.93 -33.10 58.93
C GLY A 41 -26.98 -31.57 58.79
N PRO A 42 -26.31 -30.83 59.70
CA PRO A 42 -26.66 -29.46 60.07
C PRO A 42 -26.48 -28.46 58.93
N ALA A 43 -27.32 -27.43 58.94
CA ALA A 43 -27.29 -26.29 58.02
C ALA A 43 -25.85 -25.80 57.76
N PRO A 44 -25.41 -25.66 56.50
CA PRO A 44 -24.20 -24.89 56.21
C PRO A 44 -24.48 -23.45 56.62
N THR A 45 -23.83 -23.08 57.71
CA THR A 45 -23.75 -21.74 58.26
C THR A 45 -23.03 -20.87 57.24
N GLY A 46 -23.69 -19.80 56.78
CA GLY A 46 -23.09 -18.74 55.99
C GLY A 46 -22.87 -19.08 54.52
N GLU A 47 -23.85 -18.78 53.68
CA GLU A 47 -23.52 -18.33 52.32
C GLU A 47 -22.50 -17.19 52.46
N PRO A 48 -21.32 -17.22 51.79
CA PRO A 48 -20.61 -15.98 51.60
C PRO A 48 -21.59 -15.10 50.84
N ALA A 49 -22.02 -13.99 51.45
CA ALA A 49 -22.84 -12.99 50.78
C ALA A 49 -22.23 -12.78 49.40
N GLU A 50 -22.93 -13.26 48.35
CA GLU A 50 -22.53 -13.04 46.97
C GLU A 50 -22.30 -11.55 46.89
N ALA A 51 -21.05 -11.13 46.66
CA ALA A 51 -20.68 -9.73 46.66
C ALA A 51 -21.68 -9.04 45.74
N ALA A 52 -22.60 -8.25 46.32
CA ALA A 52 -23.72 -7.69 45.59
C ALA A 52 -23.13 -6.91 44.43
N VAL A 53 -23.21 -7.51 43.23
CA VAL A 53 -22.53 -6.99 42.06
C VAL A 53 -23.23 -5.67 41.77
N ASP A 54 -22.50 -4.57 41.92
CA ASP A 54 -23.05 -3.26 41.62
C ASP A 54 -23.12 -3.11 40.09
N TYR A 55 -24.21 -3.62 39.52
CA TYR A 55 -24.49 -3.63 38.09
C TYR A 55 -24.46 -2.21 37.50
N ARG A 56 -24.79 -1.19 38.30
CA ARG A 56 -24.71 0.20 37.87
C ARG A 56 -23.26 0.62 37.67
N ALA A 57 -22.38 0.31 38.62
CA ALA A 57 -20.96 0.61 38.49
C ALA A 57 -20.33 -0.13 37.30
N LEU A 58 -20.70 -1.39 37.06
CA LEU A 58 -20.27 -2.14 35.88
C LEU A 58 -20.74 -1.51 34.58
N TYR A 59 -21.99 -1.05 34.52
CA TYR A 59 -22.55 -0.42 33.34
C TYR A 59 -21.89 0.94 33.05
N GLU A 60 -21.67 1.77 34.08
CA GLU A 60 -20.95 3.05 33.94
C GLU A 60 -19.51 2.82 33.49
N LYS A 61 -18.82 1.81 34.01
CA LYS A 61 -17.48 1.42 33.57
C LYS A 61 -17.47 0.96 32.11
N ALA A 62 -18.40 0.10 31.71
CA ALA A 62 -18.52 -0.35 30.32
C ALA A 62 -18.82 0.81 29.35
N GLN A 63 -19.66 1.77 29.76
CA GLN A 63 -19.89 2.98 28.96
C GLN A 63 -18.65 3.86 28.85
N ALA A 64 -17.87 4.01 29.93
CA ALA A 64 -16.62 4.77 29.90
C ALA A 64 -15.58 4.12 28.99
N GLU A 65 -15.44 2.79 29.05
CA GLU A 65 -14.55 2.03 28.17
C GLU A 65 -15.00 2.12 26.71
N ALA A 66 -16.29 2.00 26.43
CA ALA A 66 -16.82 2.15 25.06
C ALA A 66 -16.55 3.55 24.48
N ARG A 67 -16.68 4.61 25.29
CA ARG A 67 -16.35 5.98 24.87
C ARG A 67 -14.86 6.14 24.61
N ALA A 68 -14.01 5.66 25.52
CA ALA A 68 -12.56 5.71 25.35
C ALA A 68 -12.11 4.96 24.09
N LEU A 69 -12.72 3.80 23.81
CA LEU A 69 -12.41 2.99 22.63
C LEU A 69 -12.91 3.66 21.34
N ALA A 70 -14.07 4.31 21.38
CA ALA A 70 -14.57 5.10 20.25
C ALA A 70 -13.69 6.32 19.94
N ASP A 71 -13.17 7.00 20.96
CA ASP A 71 -12.28 8.15 20.76
C ASP A 71 -10.88 7.70 20.30
N ALA A 72 -10.38 6.58 20.82
CA ALA A 72 -9.15 5.95 20.32
C ALA A 72 -9.29 5.50 18.86
N ALA A 73 -10.43 4.94 18.48
CA ALA A 73 -10.70 4.55 17.09
C ALA A 73 -10.69 5.76 16.16
N LYS A 74 -11.34 6.87 16.53
CA LYS A 74 -11.30 8.11 15.74
C LYS A 74 -9.88 8.66 15.57
N ALA A 75 -9.08 8.62 16.63
CA ALA A 75 -7.69 9.05 16.56
C ALA A 75 -6.87 8.15 15.62
N ALA A 76 -7.05 6.83 15.70
CA ALA A 76 -6.40 5.88 14.81
C ALA A 76 -6.85 6.06 13.35
N ASP A 77 -8.14 6.33 13.09
CA ASP A 77 -8.66 6.60 11.75
C ASP A 77 -8.07 7.89 11.16
N ALA A 78 -7.92 8.93 11.99
CA ALA A 78 -7.28 10.18 11.57
C ALA A 78 -5.79 9.95 11.21
N GLU A 79 -5.05 9.24 12.06
CA GLU A 79 -3.66 8.88 11.76
C GLU A 79 -3.55 8.01 10.50
N ALA A 80 -4.45 7.04 10.31
CA ALA A 80 -4.48 6.19 9.13
C ALA A 80 -4.77 7.00 7.86
N ALA A 81 -5.63 8.02 7.91
CA ALA A 81 -5.87 8.93 6.80
C ALA A 81 -4.62 9.76 6.49
N ASP A 82 -3.93 10.28 7.50
CA ASP A 82 -2.69 11.04 7.33
C ASP A 82 -1.58 10.19 6.70
N TYR A 83 -1.41 8.94 7.15
CA TYR A 83 -0.44 8.03 6.54
C TYR A 83 -0.76 7.69 5.09
N LYS A 84 -2.05 7.51 4.76
CA LYS A 84 -2.48 7.28 3.36
C LYS A 84 -2.18 8.48 2.48
N ASN A 85 -2.44 9.69 2.97
CA ASN A 85 -2.14 10.92 2.23
C ASN A 85 -0.63 11.05 1.97
N ARG A 86 0.20 10.81 3.00
CA ARG A 86 1.67 10.82 2.85
C ARG A 86 2.17 9.76 1.88
N LEU A 87 1.59 8.56 1.90
CA LEU A 87 1.92 7.50 0.94
C LEU A 87 1.60 7.93 -0.49
N ALA A 88 0.40 8.47 -0.74
CA ALA A 88 0.01 8.96 -2.05
C ALA A 88 0.94 10.09 -2.55
N GLU A 89 1.29 11.04 -1.67
CA GLU A 89 2.25 12.11 -2.00
C GLU A 89 3.63 11.55 -2.37
N MET A 90 4.12 10.55 -1.60
CA MET A 90 5.41 9.92 -1.86
C MET A 90 5.40 9.13 -3.16
N GLU A 91 4.34 8.37 -3.45
CA GLU A 91 4.16 7.64 -4.71
C GLU A 91 4.22 8.59 -5.91
N VAL A 92 3.49 9.71 -5.86
CA VAL A 92 3.53 10.73 -6.91
C VAL A 92 4.93 11.35 -7.02
N SER A 93 5.62 11.61 -5.91
CA SER A 93 6.98 12.16 -5.94
C SER A 93 7.99 11.24 -6.62
N VAL A 94 7.87 9.92 -6.39
CA VAL A 94 8.71 8.91 -7.01
C VAL A 94 8.42 8.84 -8.50
N LEU A 95 7.14 8.87 -8.91
CA LEU A 95 6.77 8.91 -10.32
C LEU A 95 7.36 10.14 -11.02
N ARG A 96 7.26 11.32 -10.41
CA ARG A 96 7.88 12.55 -10.94
C ARG A 96 9.38 12.40 -11.15
N HIS A 97 10.09 11.84 -10.17
CA HIS A 97 11.52 11.61 -10.29
C HIS A 97 11.87 10.57 -11.36
N GLN A 98 11.09 9.50 -11.49
CA GLN A 98 11.31 8.48 -12.53
C GLN A 98 11.11 9.05 -13.93
N GLU A 99 10.02 9.79 -14.17
CA GLU A 99 9.78 10.41 -15.49
C GLU A 99 10.81 11.51 -15.79
N ALA A 100 11.19 12.32 -14.80
CA ALA A 100 12.26 13.30 -14.95
C ALA A 100 13.60 12.65 -15.35
N ALA A 101 13.96 11.55 -14.70
CA ALA A 101 15.18 10.80 -15.02
C ALA A 101 15.15 10.25 -16.46
N ARG A 102 13.99 9.78 -16.94
CA ARG A 102 13.85 9.29 -18.34
C ARG A 102 14.12 10.36 -19.38
N VAL A 103 13.82 11.63 -19.08
CA VAL A 103 14.07 12.76 -19.98
C VAL A 103 15.36 13.54 -19.65
N ASN A 104 16.20 13.02 -18.74
CA ASN A 104 17.42 13.66 -18.25
C ASN A 104 17.19 15.06 -17.64
N LEU A 105 16.05 15.25 -16.97
CA LEU A 105 15.72 16.50 -16.29
C LEU A 105 16.37 16.56 -14.89
N PRO A 106 16.97 17.69 -14.49
CA PRO A 106 17.55 17.85 -13.15
C PRO A 106 16.53 17.63 -12.02
N ALA A 107 17.02 17.16 -10.86
CA ALA A 107 16.19 16.85 -9.69
C ALA A 107 15.38 18.07 -9.18
N ASP A 108 15.96 19.26 -9.26
CA ASP A 108 15.29 20.52 -8.87
C ASP A 108 14.03 20.81 -9.71
N LEU A 109 14.02 20.36 -10.96
CA LEU A 109 12.89 20.51 -11.87
C LEU A 109 11.94 19.32 -11.81
N ALA A 110 12.44 18.13 -11.46
CA ALA A 110 11.61 16.95 -11.20
C ALA A 110 10.57 17.22 -10.10
N ALA A 111 10.96 17.90 -9.02
CA ALA A 111 10.06 18.26 -7.93
C ALA A 111 8.94 19.23 -8.36
N ARG A 112 9.12 19.94 -9.49
CA ARG A 112 8.18 20.93 -10.03
C ARG A 112 7.24 20.38 -11.10
N LEU A 113 7.39 19.10 -11.48
CA LEU A 113 6.54 18.46 -12.48
C LEU A 113 5.08 18.46 -12.02
N ARG A 114 4.19 18.81 -12.94
CA ARG A 114 2.74 18.82 -12.70
C ARG A 114 2.10 17.54 -13.22
N GLY A 115 1.04 17.13 -12.54
CA GLY A 115 0.26 15.92 -12.87
C GLY A 115 0.17 14.96 -11.69
N GLU A 116 -0.86 14.12 -11.77
CA GLU A 116 -1.12 13.01 -10.84
C GLU A 116 -0.96 11.66 -11.55
N THR A 117 -1.15 11.64 -12.86
CA THR A 117 -0.99 10.45 -13.70
C THR A 117 0.39 10.38 -14.34
N PRO A 118 0.91 9.17 -14.63
CA PRO A 118 2.22 9.03 -15.27
C PRO A 118 2.26 9.69 -16.66
N GLU A 119 1.16 9.70 -17.39
CA GLU A 119 1.06 10.33 -18.72
C GLU A 119 1.17 11.86 -18.64
N GLU A 120 0.48 12.49 -17.70
CA GLU A 120 0.54 13.93 -17.47
C GLU A 120 1.94 14.36 -17.04
N ILE A 121 2.53 13.63 -16.10
CA ILE A 121 3.88 13.88 -15.60
C ILE A 121 4.90 13.74 -16.74
N ALA A 122 4.79 12.70 -17.56
CA ALA A 122 5.69 12.50 -18.70
C ALA A 122 5.54 13.61 -19.77
N ALA A 123 4.31 14.07 -20.03
CA ALA A 123 4.06 15.15 -20.97
C ALA A 123 4.67 16.48 -20.47
N ASP A 124 4.53 16.79 -19.19
CA ASP A 124 5.13 17.98 -18.59
C ASP A 124 6.66 17.89 -18.54
N ALA A 125 7.19 16.71 -18.19
CA ALA A 125 8.62 16.45 -18.17
C ALA A 125 9.27 16.66 -19.55
N ARG A 126 8.63 16.21 -20.62
CA ARG A 126 9.10 16.46 -22.00
C ARG A 126 9.07 17.94 -22.36
N LYS A 127 8.04 18.68 -21.96
CA LYS A 127 7.95 20.13 -22.19
C LYS A 127 9.08 20.87 -21.48
N LEU A 128 9.34 20.55 -20.21
CA LEU A 128 10.43 21.16 -19.44
C LEU A 128 11.80 20.75 -19.97
N ALA A 129 11.99 19.48 -20.31
CA ALA A 129 13.23 18.98 -20.90
C ALA A 129 13.56 19.70 -22.22
N ALA A 130 12.56 19.98 -23.07
CA ALA A 130 12.76 20.74 -24.30
C ALA A 130 13.22 22.20 -24.06
N LEU A 131 12.83 22.81 -22.94
CA LEU A 131 13.23 24.18 -22.58
C LEU A 131 14.63 24.23 -21.96
N VAL A 132 15.02 23.19 -21.25
CA VAL A 132 16.30 23.10 -20.50
C VAL A 132 17.38 22.42 -21.33
N ALA A 133 17.00 21.67 -22.35
CA ALA A 133 17.94 21.01 -23.24
C ALA A 133 18.97 22.03 -23.74
N PRO A 134 20.27 21.74 -23.58
CA PRO A 134 21.30 22.62 -24.10
C PRO A 134 21.06 22.78 -25.60
N LYS A 135 21.01 24.04 -26.06
CA LYS A 135 20.93 24.31 -27.50
C LYS A 135 22.05 23.52 -28.17
N PRO A 136 21.76 22.71 -29.19
CA PRO A 136 22.82 22.03 -29.92
C PRO A 136 23.78 23.11 -30.39
N VAL A 137 25.05 22.96 -30.03
CA VAL A 137 26.11 23.88 -30.45
C VAL A 137 26.27 23.69 -31.96
N THR A 138 25.42 24.35 -32.75
CA THR A 138 25.58 24.48 -34.19
C THR A 138 26.79 25.35 -34.42
N GLY A 139 27.95 24.70 -34.47
CA GLY A 139 29.21 25.35 -34.78
C GLY A 139 30.38 24.76 -34.03
N LYS A 140 30.86 23.58 -34.44
CA LYS A 140 32.31 23.40 -34.57
C LYS A 140 32.79 24.23 -35.77
N GLY A 141 32.52 25.54 -35.73
CA GLY A 141 32.97 26.48 -36.73
C GLY A 141 34.27 27.07 -36.23
N GLY A 142 35.40 26.49 -36.66
CA GLY A 142 36.73 27.08 -36.87
C GLY A 142 37.25 28.22 -35.98
N LEU A 143 36.77 28.38 -34.74
CA LEU A 143 37.15 29.46 -33.82
C LEU A 143 37.87 28.92 -32.58
N GLU A 144 38.48 27.74 -32.67
CA GLU A 144 39.55 27.39 -31.74
C GLU A 144 40.78 28.21 -32.18
N PRO A 145 41.19 29.26 -31.44
CA PRO A 145 42.32 30.11 -31.82
C PRO A 145 43.67 29.37 -31.78
N ASP A 146 43.68 28.17 -31.21
CA ASP A 146 44.86 27.31 -31.03
C ASP A 146 44.81 26.03 -31.90
N ALA A 147 43.75 25.85 -32.69
CA ALA A 147 43.73 24.75 -33.67
C ALA A 147 44.69 25.11 -34.81
N PRO A 148 45.63 24.22 -35.18
CA PRO A 148 46.48 24.45 -36.33
C PRO A 148 45.57 24.66 -37.54
N ALA A 149 45.66 25.83 -38.17
CA ALA A 149 44.88 26.16 -39.34
C ALA A 149 45.11 25.07 -40.38
N GLU A 150 44.12 24.17 -40.51
CA GLU A 150 44.22 22.98 -41.34
C GLU A 150 44.40 23.34 -42.84
N HIS A 151 44.25 24.63 -43.17
CA HIS A 151 44.42 25.22 -44.49
C HIS A 151 45.44 26.37 -44.53
N ASP A 152 46.37 26.46 -43.58
CA ASP A 152 47.50 27.38 -43.71
C ASP A 152 48.43 26.93 -44.85
N PRO A 153 48.59 27.75 -45.93
CA PRO A 153 49.43 27.38 -47.07
C PRO A 153 50.90 27.12 -46.67
N GLU A 154 51.40 27.77 -45.62
CA GLU A 154 52.77 27.54 -45.15
C GLU A 154 52.93 26.21 -44.43
N ALA A 155 51.96 25.82 -43.60
CA ALA A 155 51.93 24.53 -42.92
C ALA A 155 51.84 23.36 -43.92
N ILE A 156 51.03 23.50 -44.97
CA ILE A 156 50.91 22.51 -46.05
C ILE A 156 52.25 22.35 -46.78
N THR A 157 52.89 23.46 -47.14
CA THR A 157 54.17 23.44 -47.86
C THR A 157 55.28 22.81 -47.02
N ARG A 158 55.32 23.11 -45.71
CA ARG A 158 56.27 22.52 -44.76
C ARG A 158 56.07 21.01 -44.63
N ARG A 159 54.83 20.53 -44.60
CA ARG A 159 54.49 19.10 -44.55
C ARG A 159 54.90 18.36 -45.82
N ILE A 160 54.65 18.93 -46.99
CA ILE A 160 55.05 18.34 -48.28
C ILE A 160 56.58 18.20 -48.35
N ARG A 161 57.31 19.22 -47.87
CA ARG A 161 58.77 19.19 -47.83
C ARG A 161 59.33 18.17 -46.84
N ALA A 162 58.67 17.98 -45.70
CA ALA A 162 59.09 17.00 -44.69
C ALA A 162 58.90 15.53 -45.13
N ILE A 163 57.98 15.27 -46.06
CA ILE A 163 57.72 13.92 -46.62
C ILE A 163 58.63 13.62 -47.82
N SER A 164 59.25 14.64 -48.40
CA SER A 164 60.16 14.52 -49.54
C SER A 164 61.62 14.31 -49.07
N PHE A 165 61.90 13.17 -48.45
CA PHE A 165 63.26 12.65 -48.17
C PHE A 165 63.30 11.14 -48.43
#